data_AF-A0A7C2IFB9-F1
#
_entry.id   AF-A0A7C2IFB9-F1
#
_cell.length_a   1.000
_cell.length_b   1.000
_cell.length_c   1.000
_cell.angle_alpha   90.00
_cell.angle_beta   90.00
_cell.angle_gamma   90.00
#
_symmetry.space_group_name_H-M   'P 1'
#
loop_
_entity.id
_entity.type
_entity.pdbx_description
1 polymer ?
#
loop_
_entity_poly.entity_id
_entity_poly.type
_entity_poly.pdbx_seq_one_letter_code
_entity_poly.pdbx_strand_id
1 'polypeptide(L)' 'ETRMGSGKGSPEYWVAVVKPGKILFEIGGIPEEIAREAMRLAAHKLPLKTKFVKREEAGEVSEG' A
#
# COMPACT_ATOMS: atom_id res chain seq x y z
N GLU A 1 -3.43 -27.10 -21.73
CA GLU A 1 -1.96 -27.14 -21.64
C GLU A 1 -1.39 -26.72 -22.99
N THR A 2 -0.52 -25.70 -23.02
CA THR A 2 0.08 -25.16 -24.25
C THR A 2 1.59 -25.38 -24.18
N ARG A 3 2.22 -25.65 -25.33
CA ARG A 3 3.67 -25.80 -25.42
C ARG A 3 4.34 -24.43 -25.46
N MET A 4 5.56 -24.34 -24.93
CA MET A 4 6.39 -23.13 -24.99
C MET A 4 6.68 -22.75 -26.45
N GLY A 5 6.90 -21.46 -26.74
CA GLY A 5 7.34 -20.98 -28.07
C GLY A 5 6.28 -20.31 -28.95
N SER A 6 5.16 -19.85 -28.38
CA SER A 6 4.04 -19.24 -29.15
C SER A 6 4.01 -17.70 -29.13
N GLY A 7 5.11 -17.04 -28.75
CA GLY A 7 5.20 -15.57 -28.65
C GLY A 7 4.81 -15.01 -27.27
N LYS A 8 4.70 -13.67 -27.16
CA LYS A 8 4.30 -13.00 -25.90
C LYS A 8 2.80 -13.19 -25.67
N GLY A 9 2.43 -13.69 -24.49
CA GLY A 9 1.03 -13.86 -24.11
C GLY A 9 0.25 -12.55 -24.04
N SER A 10 -1.08 -12.64 -24.10
CA SER A 10 -1.98 -11.50 -23.88
C SER A 10 -1.88 -10.98 -22.44
N PRO A 11 -2.03 -9.67 -22.21
CA PRO A 11 -2.11 -9.14 -20.84
C PRO A 11 -3.32 -9.70 -20.08
N GLU A 12 -3.11 -10.25 -18.89
CA GLU A 12 -4.19 -10.77 -18.02
C GLU A 12 -4.53 -9.85 -16.84
N TYR A 13 -3.52 -9.16 -16.30
CA TYR A 13 -3.66 -8.30 -15.13
C TYR A 13 -2.82 -7.04 -15.27
N TRP A 14 -3.18 -6.03 -14.49
CA TRP A 14 -2.40 -4.81 -14.31
C TRP A 14 -1.79 -4.80 -12.91
N VAL A 15 -0.60 -4.23 -12.79
CA VAL A 15 0.13 -4.20 -11.52
C VAL A 15 0.55 -2.77 -11.18
N ALA A 16 0.51 -2.45 -9.89
CA ALA A 16 1.11 -1.25 -9.35
C ALA A 16 2.49 -1.61 -8.78
N VAL A 17 3.56 -0.99 -9.28
CA VAL A 17 4.91 -1.20 -8.75
C VAL A 17 5.06 -0.40 -7.46
N VAL A 18 5.14 -1.11 -6.34
CA VAL A 18 5.31 -0.53 -5.00
C VAL A 18 6.75 -0.71 -4.53
N LYS A 19 7.39 0.39 -4.10
CA LYS A 19 8.71 0.38 -3.46
C LYS A 19 8.57 0.62 -1.95
N PRO A 20 9.52 0.14 -1.11
CA PRO A 20 9.53 0.45 0.32
C PRO A 20 9.44 1.96 0.59
N GLY A 21 8.69 2.33 1.63
CA GLY A 21 8.48 3.74 2.02
C GLY A 21 7.36 4.47 1.27
N LYS A 22 6.73 3.83 0.26
CA LYS A 22 5.59 4.42 -0.45
C LYS A 22 4.32 4.39 0.42
N ILE A 23 3.63 5.53 0.55
CA ILE A 23 2.27 5.59 1.09
C ILE A 23 1.30 4.99 0.05
N LEU A 24 0.52 4.00 0.48
CA LEU A 24 -0.43 3.27 -0.38
C LEU A 24 -1.84 3.82 -0.28
N PHE A 25 -2.27 4.13 0.94
CA PHE A 25 -3.62 4.58 1.25
C PHE A 25 -3.57 5.66 2.32
N GLU A 26 -4.51 6.60 2.26
CA GLU A 26 -4.73 7.64 3.25
C GLU A 26 -6.21 7.64 3.65
N ILE A 27 -6.50 7.93 4.91
CA ILE A 27 -7.86 8.02 5.44
C ILE A 27 -7.93 9.19 6.42
N GLY A 28 -9.04 9.91 6.40
CA GLY A 28 -9.28 11.07 7.27
C GLY A 28 -10.77 11.24 7.55
N GLY A 29 -11.11 12.15 8.46
CA GLY A 29 -12.50 12.43 8.85
C GLY A 29 -13.12 11.40 9.81
N ILE A 30 -12.31 10.53 10.41
CA ILE A 30 -12.75 9.53 11.39
C ILE A 30 -11.81 9.49 12.60
N PRO A 31 -12.29 9.01 13.77
CA PRO A 31 -11.44 8.74 14.93
C PRO A 31 -10.27 7.82 14.60
N GLU A 32 -9.12 8.05 15.25
CA GLU A 32 -7.88 7.31 15.00
C GLU A 32 -8.03 5.80 15.20
N GLU A 33 -8.79 5.37 16.22
CA GLU A 33 -9.01 3.95 16.50
C GLU A 33 -9.70 3.23 15.34
N ILE A 34 -10.67 3.89 14.70
CA ILE A 34 -11.38 3.35 13.54
C ILE A 34 -10.44 3.32 12.33
N ALA A 35 -9.65 4.37 12.11
CA ALA A 35 -8.66 4.42 11.03
C ALA A 35 -7.61 3.31 11.17
N ARG A 36 -7.11 3.11 12.40
CA ARG A 36 -6.11 2.09 12.72
C ARG A 36 -6.63 0.70 12.45
N GLU A 37 -7.86 0.39 12.88
CA GLU A 37 -8.46 -0.91 12.66
C GLU A 37 -8.76 -1.16 11.17
N ALA A 38 -9.30 -0.17 10.46
CA ALA A 38 -9.54 -0.28 9.02
C ALA A 38 -8.23 -0.55 8.24
N MET A 39 -7.16 0.18 8.57
CA MET A 39 -5.85 -0.01 7.94
C MET A 39 -5.21 -1.36 8.31
N ARG A 40 -5.43 -1.86 9.54
CA ARG A 40 -5.00 -3.20 9.96
C ARG A 40 -5.69 -4.29 9.14
N LEU A 41 -7.00 -4.16 8.89
CA LEU A 41 -7.75 -5.10 8.05
C LEU A 41 -7.28 -5.05 6.59
N ALA A 42 -7.03 -3.85 6.04
CA ALA A 42 -6.51 -3.67 4.69
C ALA A 42 -5.12 -4.32 4.53
N ALA A 43 -4.25 -4.20 5.54
CA ALA A 43 -2.92 -4.81 5.53
C ALA A 43 -2.96 -6.33 5.30
N HIS A 44 -3.95 -7.04 5.87
CA HIS A 44 -4.13 -8.49 5.67
C HIS A 44 -4.52 -8.89 4.24
N LYS A 45 -4.90 -7.93 3.40
CA LYS A 45 -5.23 -8.15 1.99
C LYS A 45 -4.07 -7.85 1.04
N LEU A 46 -2.95 -7.35 1.58
CA LEU A 46 -1.78 -7.00 0.80
C LEU A 46 -0.71 -8.08 0.94
N PRO A 47 0.02 -8.42 -0.13
CA PRO A 47 1.08 -9.42 -0.10
C PRO A 47 2.41 -8.85 0.45
N LEU A 48 2.35 -7.84 1.33
CA LEU A 48 3.53 -7.15 1.86
C LEU A 48 3.30 -6.64 3.29
N LYS A 49 4.38 -6.42 4.03
CA LYS A 49 4.33 -5.79 5.35
C LYS A 49 4.06 -4.29 5.20
N THR A 50 3.11 -3.77 5.96
CA THR A 50 2.77 -2.35 5.99
C THR A 50 3.02 -1.75 7.38
N LYS A 51 3.14 -0.42 7.43
CA LYS A 51 3.21 0.35 8.68
C LYS A 51 2.13 1.42 8.63
N PHE A 52 1.33 1.53 9.70
CA PHE A 52 0.42 2.65 9.88
C PHE A 52 1.23 3.87 10.33
N VAL A 53 1.02 5.00 9.65
CA VAL A 53 1.65 6.28 9.96
C VAL A 53 0.56 7.35 10.05
N LYS A 54 0.78 8.34 10.91
CA LYS A 54 -0.06 9.52 11.03
C LYS A 54 0.64 10.69 10.35
N ARG A 55 -0.13 11.58 9.73
CA ARG A 55 0.41 12.85 9.27
C ARG A 55 0.83 13.66 10.49
N GLU A 56 2.12 13.94 10.61
CA GLU A 56 2.60 14.94 11.57
C GLU A 56 2.05 16.30 11.14
N GLU A 57 1.55 17.10 12.10
CA GLU A 57 1.21 18.49 11.79
C GLU A 57 2.47 19.17 11.26
N ALA A 58 2.35 19.89 10.15
CA ALA A 58 3.49 20.54 9.51
C ALA A 58 4.02 21.63 10.45
N GLY A 59 5.01 21.29 11.28
CA GLY A 59 5.56 22.21 12.27
C GLY A 59 6.42 21.55 13.33
N GLU A 60 7.38 20.71 12.96
CA GLU A 60 8.62 20.50 13.72
C GLU A 60 9.64 19.81 12.81
N VAL A 61 10.50 20.63 12.20
CA VAL A 61 11.70 20.12 11.54
C VAL A 61 12.63 19.69 12.66
N SER A 62 12.68 18.40 12.97
CA SER A 62 13.75 17.85 13.81
C SER A 62 15.02 17.76 12.96
N GLU A 63 15.83 18.81 12.98
CA GLU A 63 17.23 18.73 12.56
C GLU A 63 17.98 17.81 13.54
N GLY A 64 18.63 16.78 12.99
CA GLY A 64 19.52 15.87 13.70
C GLY A 64 20.43 15.17 12.72
#